data_AF-A0A3D5A364-F1
#
_entry.id   AF-A0A3D5A364-F1
#
_cell.length_a   1.000
_cell.length_b   1.000
_cell.length_c   1.000
_cell.angle_alpha   90.00
_cell.angle_beta   90.00
_cell.angle_gamma   90.00
#
_symmetry.space_group_name_H-M   'P 1'
#
loop_
_entity.id
_entity.type
_entity.pdbx_description
1 polymer ?
#
loop_
_entity_poly.entity_id
_entity_poly.type
_entity_poly.pdbx_seq_one_letter_code
_entity_poly.pdbx_strand_id
1 'polypeptide(L)'
;MRTREQRGRTEATDDFEERVVRIDRTRKTVKGGRVSSVRVCAAVGDGKGSVGLGVGKAREIPEAIEKAMKRARENMMRIPMDGYTIPHQVQAKVGGAVIMLRPASRGTGVVAGGATRQILEVSGIRDILTKSLGSGNVFNRAHACFKALKLIHNPAKIAADRDMSVEDMLGRSVEDPYLKAEQDAAAAAEAAIAAKAEAEAQAEAQRLAEAQEREAKALADIQQQQAEEAERAEKAAAEAAAVEAAAAAAAAEAAAQQAEPAAEPVEDKPAAEVAIEDTMTDSLTDLFVSAGSDDDEDEK
;
A
#
# COMPACT_ATOMS: atom_id res chain seq x y z
N MET A 1 -24.49 27.22 5.10
CA MET A 1 -24.35 26.32 3.92
C MET A 1 -23.53 25.11 4.36
N ARG A 2 -23.66 23.93 3.72
CA ARG A 2 -22.74 22.78 3.94
C ARG A 2 -21.84 22.63 2.72
N THR A 3 -20.54 22.47 2.95
CA THR A 3 -19.49 22.56 1.94
C THR A 3 -19.59 21.44 0.89
N ARG A 4 -19.23 21.75 -0.36
CA ARG A 4 -19.41 20.88 -1.54
C ARG A 4 -18.06 20.29 -2.03
N GLU A 5 -17.18 19.98 -1.09
CA GLU A 5 -15.84 19.46 -1.37
C GLU A 5 -15.74 17.99 -0.93
N GLN A 6 -14.66 17.31 -1.32
CA GLN A 6 -14.49 15.86 -1.14
C GLN A 6 -15.57 14.97 -1.81
N ARG A 7 -15.80 15.18 -3.12
CA ARG A 7 -16.32 14.12 -4.02
C ARG A 7 -15.32 13.63 -5.08
N GLY A 8 -14.06 14.06 -4.98
CA GLY A 8 -12.92 13.44 -5.67
C GLY A 8 -12.35 12.26 -4.89
N ARG A 9 -13.20 11.37 -4.34
CA ARG A 9 -12.73 10.08 -3.82
C ARG A 9 -12.35 9.24 -5.02
N THR A 10 -11.05 9.12 -5.24
CA THR A 10 -10.33 8.17 -6.10
C THR A 10 -11.17 7.51 -7.19
N GLU A 11 -10.94 7.91 -8.45
CA GLU A 11 -11.17 6.97 -9.55
C GLU A 11 -10.17 5.83 -9.38
N ALA A 12 -10.59 4.81 -8.62
CA ALA A 12 -9.89 3.55 -8.61
C ALA A 12 -9.86 3.03 -10.05
N THR A 13 -8.73 2.47 -10.46
CA THR A 13 -8.64 1.68 -11.68
C THR A 13 -9.36 0.36 -11.43
N ASP A 14 -10.69 0.42 -11.30
CA ASP A 14 -11.53 -0.76 -11.21
C ASP A 14 -11.39 -1.54 -12.53
N ASP A 15 -10.98 -2.82 -12.45
CA ASP A 15 -10.77 -3.71 -13.60
C ASP A 15 -12.11 -4.14 -14.25
N PHE A 16 -12.95 -3.17 -14.62
CA PHE A 16 -14.21 -3.41 -15.30
C PHE A 16 -14.03 -3.44 -16.83
N GLU A 17 -14.54 -4.49 -17.47
CA GLU A 17 -14.67 -4.53 -18.92
C GLU A 17 -15.81 -3.61 -19.38
N GLU A 18 -15.46 -2.47 -19.99
CA GLU A 18 -16.43 -1.56 -20.59
C GLU A 18 -16.69 -1.92 -22.07
N ARG A 19 -17.96 -2.17 -22.46
CA ARG A 19 -18.34 -2.41 -23.87
C ARG A 19 -19.49 -1.54 -24.36
N VAL A 20 -19.26 -0.85 -25.48
CA VAL A 20 -20.31 -0.10 -26.19
C VAL A 20 -21.18 -1.07 -27.00
N VAL A 21 -22.45 -1.19 -26.61
CA VAL A 21 -23.44 -2.06 -27.25
C VAL A 21 -23.95 -1.46 -28.57
N ARG A 22 -24.29 -0.16 -28.56
CA ARG A 22 -24.84 0.52 -29.75
C ARG A 22 -24.69 2.04 -29.66
N ILE A 23 -24.36 2.64 -30.79
CA ILE A 23 -24.37 4.10 -31.01
C ILE A 23 -25.43 4.41 -32.07
N ASP A 24 -26.34 5.35 -31.79
CA ASP A 24 -27.36 5.82 -32.74
C ASP A 24 -27.45 7.36 -32.73
N ARG A 25 -27.45 8.00 -33.91
CA ARG A 25 -27.52 9.48 -34.02
C ARG A 25 -28.96 9.95 -34.24
N THR A 26 -29.61 10.35 -33.15
CA THR A 26 -30.93 11.00 -33.17
C THR A 26 -30.85 12.42 -33.74
N ARG A 27 -31.94 12.97 -34.29
CA ARG A 27 -32.01 14.36 -34.79
C ARG A 27 -33.35 15.02 -34.41
N LYS A 28 -33.32 16.30 -34.05
CA LYS A 28 -34.48 17.18 -33.82
C LYS A 28 -34.53 18.23 -34.94
N THR A 29 -35.66 18.36 -35.63
CA THR A 29 -35.90 19.43 -36.60
C THR A 29 -36.13 20.77 -35.89
N VAL A 30 -35.60 21.85 -36.47
CA VAL A 30 -35.72 23.24 -36.03
C VAL A 30 -35.87 24.16 -37.25
N LYS A 31 -36.25 25.43 -37.06
CA LYS A 31 -36.50 26.39 -38.18
C LYS A 31 -35.32 26.56 -39.16
N GLY A 32 -34.09 26.30 -38.73
CA GLY A 32 -32.86 26.36 -39.54
C GLY A 32 -32.22 25.01 -39.85
N GLY A 33 -32.95 23.88 -39.77
CA GLY A 33 -32.43 22.56 -40.14
C GLY A 33 -32.66 21.45 -39.11
N ARG A 34 -31.65 20.63 -38.83
CA ARG A 34 -31.75 19.45 -37.95
C ARG A 34 -30.59 19.34 -36.97
N VAL A 35 -30.83 19.61 -35.69
CA VAL A 35 -29.85 19.44 -34.61
C VAL A 35 -29.69 17.95 -34.30
N SER A 36 -28.48 17.40 -34.41
CA SER A 36 -28.22 16.00 -34.05
C SER A 36 -27.81 15.81 -32.59
N SER A 37 -28.06 14.64 -32.03
CA SER A 37 -27.58 14.22 -30.72
C SER A 37 -27.36 12.71 -30.70
N VAL A 38 -26.21 12.27 -30.21
CA VAL A 38 -25.82 10.86 -30.16
C VAL A 38 -26.44 10.21 -28.92
N ARG A 39 -27.06 9.04 -29.08
CA ARG A 39 -27.48 8.15 -27.99
C ARG A 39 -26.58 6.91 -28.01
N VAL A 40 -26.08 6.52 -26.84
CA VAL A 40 -25.23 5.35 -26.66
C VAL A 40 -25.89 4.40 -25.66
N CYS A 41 -25.81 3.09 -25.92
CA CYS A 41 -26.01 2.05 -24.92
C CYS A 41 -24.68 1.35 -24.68
N ALA A 42 -24.31 1.14 -23.42
CA ALA A 42 -23.08 0.46 -23.04
C ALA A 42 -23.32 -0.43 -21.81
N ALA A 43 -22.52 -1.49 -21.70
CA ALA A 43 -22.47 -2.39 -20.55
C ALA A 43 -21.09 -2.30 -19.90
N VAL A 44 -21.04 -2.51 -18.58
CA VAL A 44 -19.81 -2.48 -17.76
C VAL A 44 -19.92 -3.62 -16.76
N GLY A 45 -18.85 -4.36 -16.49
CA GLY A 45 -18.87 -5.51 -15.58
C GLY A 45 -17.48 -6.02 -15.24
N ASP A 46 -17.39 -6.90 -14.25
CA ASP A 46 -16.13 -7.36 -13.64
C ASP A 46 -15.58 -8.67 -14.23
N GLY A 47 -16.26 -9.26 -15.22
CA GLY A 47 -15.96 -10.61 -15.72
C GLY A 47 -16.17 -11.74 -14.69
N LYS A 48 -16.67 -11.42 -13.49
CA LYS A 48 -16.89 -12.30 -12.33
C LYS A 48 -18.37 -12.41 -11.95
N GLY A 49 -19.27 -11.87 -12.76
CA GLY A 49 -20.72 -11.97 -12.61
C GLY A 49 -21.42 -10.70 -12.10
N SER A 50 -20.72 -9.59 -11.98
CA SER A 50 -21.33 -8.26 -11.84
C SER A 50 -21.48 -7.59 -13.21
N VAL A 51 -22.66 -7.01 -13.49
CA VAL A 51 -22.89 -6.24 -14.72
C VAL A 51 -23.83 -5.06 -14.47
N GLY A 52 -23.55 -3.94 -15.14
CA GLY A 52 -24.38 -2.75 -15.19
C GLY A 52 -24.71 -2.36 -16.63
N LEU A 53 -25.88 -1.76 -16.85
CA LEU A 53 -26.34 -1.33 -18.18
C LEU A 53 -26.66 0.16 -18.18
N GLY A 54 -25.93 0.92 -19.01
CA GLY A 54 -26.05 2.37 -19.11
C GLY A 54 -26.60 2.84 -20.45
N VAL A 55 -27.31 3.97 -20.43
CA VAL A 55 -27.75 4.69 -21.63
C VAL A 55 -27.39 6.17 -21.51
N GLY A 56 -26.42 6.60 -22.33
CA GLY A 56 -25.98 7.98 -22.44
C GLY A 56 -26.65 8.70 -23.61
N LYS A 57 -26.74 10.03 -23.53
CA LYS A 57 -27.12 10.89 -24.65
C LYS A 57 -26.42 12.24 -24.52
N ALA A 58 -25.82 12.70 -25.61
CA ALA A 58 -25.04 13.94 -25.64
C ALA A 58 -25.04 14.57 -27.05
N ARG A 59 -24.29 15.66 -27.27
CA ARG A 59 -24.12 16.21 -28.63
C ARG A 59 -23.06 15.44 -29.38
N GLU A 60 -21.96 15.13 -28.70
CA GLU A 60 -20.79 14.45 -29.24
C GLU A 60 -20.79 12.95 -28.89
N ILE A 61 -19.81 12.22 -29.40
CA ILE A 61 -19.68 10.77 -29.18
C ILE A 61 -19.02 10.44 -27.83
N PRO A 62 -17.80 10.94 -27.49
CA PRO A 62 -17.16 10.62 -26.20
C PRO A 62 -18.03 11.05 -25.01
N GLU A 63 -18.53 12.29 -25.03
CA GLU A 63 -19.49 12.85 -24.06
C GLU A 63 -20.75 11.98 -23.86
N ALA A 64 -21.15 11.20 -24.87
CA ALA A 64 -22.28 10.26 -24.79
C ALA A 64 -21.88 8.86 -24.30
N ILE A 65 -20.63 8.43 -24.52
CA ILE A 65 -20.06 7.19 -24.00
C ILE A 65 -19.81 7.33 -22.50
N GLU A 66 -19.10 8.37 -22.04
CA GLU A 66 -18.85 8.65 -20.61
C GLU A 66 -20.14 8.64 -19.79
N LYS A 67 -21.19 9.32 -20.30
CA LYS A 67 -22.52 9.36 -19.69
C LYS A 67 -23.27 8.03 -19.74
N ALA A 68 -22.90 7.11 -20.63
CA ALA A 68 -23.38 5.74 -20.61
C ALA A 68 -22.61 4.91 -19.57
N MET A 69 -21.28 4.95 -19.56
CA MET A 69 -20.42 4.17 -18.67
C MET A 69 -20.65 4.53 -17.19
N LYS A 70 -20.70 5.82 -16.86
CA LYS A 70 -21.06 6.27 -15.51
C LYS A 70 -22.41 5.73 -15.05
N ARG A 71 -23.42 5.76 -15.93
CA ARG A 71 -24.75 5.19 -15.64
C ARG A 71 -24.76 3.67 -15.54
N ALA A 72 -23.85 2.99 -16.23
CA ALA A 72 -23.69 1.54 -16.10
C ALA A 72 -23.09 1.20 -14.73
N ARG A 73 -22.01 1.88 -14.30
CA ARG A 73 -21.44 1.74 -12.94
C ARG A 73 -22.49 2.04 -11.86
N GLU A 74 -23.24 3.14 -11.99
CA GLU A 74 -24.37 3.50 -11.09
C GLU A 74 -25.51 2.44 -11.06
N ASN A 75 -25.59 1.53 -12.03
CA ASN A 75 -26.62 0.50 -12.14
C ASN A 75 -26.06 -0.93 -12.12
N MET A 76 -24.87 -1.15 -11.55
CA MET A 76 -24.27 -2.48 -11.46
C MET A 76 -25.07 -3.43 -10.55
N MET A 77 -25.12 -4.71 -10.90
CA MET A 77 -25.76 -5.78 -10.12
C MET A 77 -24.95 -7.08 -10.23
N ARG A 78 -24.90 -7.87 -9.15
CA ARG A 78 -24.35 -9.24 -9.15
C ARG A 78 -25.44 -10.24 -9.60
N ILE A 79 -25.06 -11.22 -10.40
CA ILE A 79 -25.94 -12.24 -10.98
C ILE A 79 -25.69 -13.57 -10.23
N PRO A 80 -26.69 -14.34 -9.78
CA PRO A 80 -26.45 -15.71 -9.35
C PRO A 80 -26.07 -16.60 -10.54
N MET A 81 -24.93 -17.29 -10.44
CA MET A 81 -24.34 -18.15 -11.47
C MET A 81 -24.10 -19.56 -10.92
N ASP A 82 -24.11 -20.56 -11.79
CA ASP A 82 -23.79 -21.96 -11.51
C ASP A 82 -22.63 -22.37 -12.43
N GLY A 83 -21.43 -22.50 -11.85
CA GLY A 83 -20.15 -22.63 -12.56
C GLY A 83 -19.90 -21.49 -13.55
N TYR A 84 -20.24 -21.72 -14.82
CA TYR A 84 -20.08 -20.75 -15.92
C TYR A 84 -21.40 -20.45 -16.65
N THR A 85 -22.53 -20.89 -16.08
CA THR A 85 -23.89 -20.73 -16.62
C THR A 85 -24.85 -20.15 -15.58
N ILE A 86 -26.15 -20.13 -15.88
CA ILE A 86 -27.21 -19.63 -14.98
C ILE A 86 -27.93 -20.80 -14.27
N PRO A 87 -28.38 -20.67 -13.01
CA PRO A 87 -29.02 -21.78 -12.28
C PRO A 87 -30.30 -22.35 -12.93
N HIS A 88 -31.09 -21.53 -13.65
CA HIS A 88 -32.35 -21.96 -14.29
C HIS A 88 -32.72 -21.11 -15.51
N GLN A 89 -33.63 -21.61 -16.34
CA GLN A 89 -34.16 -20.89 -17.50
C GLN A 89 -35.07 -19.74 -17.07
N VAL A 90 -34.85 -18.55 -17.63
CA VAL A 90 -35.67 -17.34 -17.37
C VAL A 90 -36.11 -16.68 -18.68
N GLN A 91 -37.25 -15.97 -18.65
CA GLN A 91 -37.76 -15.20 -19.78
C GLN A 91 -38.21 -13.82 -19.31
N ALA A 92 -37.83 -12.77 -20.04
CA ALA A 92 -38.22 -11.40 -19.71
C ALA A 92 -38.70 -10.62 -20.95
N LYS A 93 -39.66 -9.73 -20.69
CA LYS A 93 -40.24 -8.78 -21.66
C LYS A 93 -40.00 -7.34 -21.23
N VAL A 94 -39.54 -6.51 -22.17
CA VAL A 94 -39.44 -5.04 -22.07
C VAL A 94 -39.96 -4.43 -23.38
N GLY A 95 -41.10 -3.74 -23.30
CA GLY A 95 -41.84 -3.30 -24.48
C GLY A 95 -42.17 -4.48 -25.40
N GLY A 96 -41.81 -4.34 -26.68
CA GLY A 96 -41.93 -5.41 -27.68
C GLY A 96 -40.77 -6.41 -27.72
N ALA A 97 -39.69 -6.23 -26.95
CA ALA A 97 -38.57 -7.19 -26.91
C ALA A 97 -38.85 -8.29 -25.88
N VAL A 98 -38.63 -9.54 -26.27
CA VAL A 98 -38.71 -10.73 -25.41
C VAL A 98 -37.43 -11.51 -25.57
N ILE A 99 -36.76 -11.82 -24.45
CA ILE A 99 -35.56 -12.66 -24.42
C ILE A 99 -35.81 -13.84 -23.49
N MET A 100 -35.40 -15.02 -23.95
CA MET A 100 -35.26 -16.23 -23.15
C MET A 100 -33.76 -16.50 -22.95
N LEU A 101 -33.37 -16.73 -21.70
CA LEU A 101 -32.04 -17.20 -21.29
C LEU A 101 -32.21 -18.63 -20.75
N ARG A 102 -31.39 -19.58 -21.21
CA ARG A 102 -31.43 -20.98 -20.78
C ARG A 102 -30.02 -21.45 -20.40
N PRO A 103 -29.85 -22.21 -19.30
CA PRO A 103 -28.58 -22.84 -18.94
C PRO A 103 -28.02 -23.71 -20.08
N ALA A 104 -26.70 -23.86 -20.09
CA ALA A 104 -25.97 -24.66 -21.05
C ALA A 104 -24.96 -25.59 -20.35
N SER A 105 -24.60 -26.69 -21.00
CA SER A 105 -23.47 -27.52 -20.59
C SER A 105 -22.15 -26.77 -20.74
N ARG A 106 -21.16 -27.11 -19.91
CA ARG A 106 -19.79 -26.55 -19.98
C ARG A 106 -19.20 -26.74 -21.38
N GLY A 107 -18.65 -25.68 -21.97
CA GLY A 107 -18.08 -25.70 -23.33
C GLY A 107 -19.07 -25.43 -24.47
N THR A 108 -20.27 -24.95 -24.18
CA THR A 108 -21.25 -24.50 -25.20
C THR A 108 -20.93 -23.10 -25.74
N GLY A 109 -20.29 -22.26 -24.93
CA GLY A 109 -20.03 -20.85 -25.25
C GLY A 109 -21.27 -19.94 -25.13
N VAL A 110 -21.07 -18.65 -25.42
CA VAL A 110 -22.13 -17.62 -25.36
C VAL A 110 -22.92 -17.60 -26.66
N VAL A 111 -23.99 -18.40 -26.73
CA VAL A 111 -24.90 -18.46 -27.88
C VAL A 111 -25.93 -17.34 -27.77
N ALA A 112 -25.51 -16.13 -28.14
CA ALA A 112 -26.33 -14.93 -28.08
C ALA A 112 -26.11 -13.98 -29.27
N GLY A 113 -27.15 -13.19 -29.57
CA GLY A 113 -27.09 -12.15 -30.59
C GLY A 113 -26.62 -10.81 -30.04
N GLY A 114 -25.62 -10.19 -30.71
CA GLY A 114 -25.13 -8.82 -30.51
C GLY A 114 -25.28 -8.25 -29.08
N ALA A 115 -26.30 -7.41 -28.89
CA ALA A 115 -26.55 -6.71 -27.62
C ALA A 115 -26.75 -7.63 -26.40
N THR A 116 -27.32 -8.82 -26.57
CA THR A 116 -27.42 -9.83 -25.51
C THR A 116 -26.05 -10.44 -25.23
N ARG A 117 -25.28 -10.73 -26.29
CA ARG A 117 -23.94 -11.32 -26.20
C ARG A 117 -22.95 -10.41 -25.46
N GLN A 118 -22.91 -9.13 -25.82
CA GLN A 118 -22.03 -8.14 -25.21
C GLN A 118 -22.27 -7.95 -23.71
N ILE A 119 -23.53 -8.10 -23.24
CA ILE A 119 -23.86 -8.03 -21.81
C ILE A 119 -23.40 -9.30 -21.07
N LEU A 120 -23.55 -10.48 -21.68
CA LEU A 120 -23.22 -11.77 -21.06
C LEU A 120 -21.71 -12.04 -21.00
N GLU A 121 -20.96 -11.64 -22.03
CA GLU A 121 -19.50 -11.74 -22.04
C GLU A 121 -18.88 -10.84 -20.96
N VAL A 122 -19.32 -9.58 -20.87
CA VAL A 122 -18.90 -8.62 -19.82
C VAL A 122 -19.32 -9.05 -18.41
N SER A 123 -20.40 -9.82 -18.29
CA SER A 123 -20.82 -10.41 -17.02
C SER A 123 -20.13 -11.73 -16.68
N GLY A 124 -19.10 -12.16 -17.42
CA GLY A 124 -18.37 -13.40 -17.14
C GLY A 124 -19.13 -14.72 -17.41
N ILE A 125 -20.36 -14.67 -17.92
CA ILE A 125 -21.13 -15.89 -18.23
C ILE A 125 -20.58 -16.47 -19.53
N ARG A 126 -19.94 -17.65 -19.44
CA ARG A 126 -19.24 -18.26 -20.58
C ARG A 126 -20.09 -19.26 -21.34
N ASP A 127 -21.00 -19.96 -20.68
CA ASP A 127 -21.82 -21.03 -21.26
C ASP A 127 -23.31 -20.70 -21.12
N ILE A 128 -23.97 -20.28 -22.20
CA ILE A 128 -25.40 -19.91 -22.14
C ILE A 128 -26.09 -19.97 -23.51
N LEU A 129 -27.30 -20.52 -23.53
CA LEU A 129 -28.18 -20.53 -24.70
C LEU A 129 -29.21 -19.41 -24.59
N THR A 130 -29.34 -18.57 -25.62
CA THR A 130 -30.31 -17.46 -25.61
C THR A 130 -31.12 -17.37 -26.90
N LYS A 131 -32.35 -16.85 -26.80
CA LYS A 131 -33.18 -16.53 -27.97
C LYS A 131 -33.93 -15.22 -27.78
N SER A 132 -33.79 -14.32 -28.75
CA SER A 132 -34.72 -13.20 -28.95
C SER A 132 -35.98 -13.74 -29.62
N LEU A 133 -37.10 -13.62 -28.93
CA LEU A 133 -38.44 -14.07 -29.38
C LEU A 133 -39.36 -12.89 -29.74
N GLY A 134 -38.91 -11.65 -29.52
CA GLY A 134 -39.63 -10.43 -29.86
C GLY A 134 -38.81 -9.45 -30.70
N SER A 135 -39.17 -8.17 -30.63
CA SER A 135 -38.62 -7.07 -31.42
C SER A 135 -37.09 -7.00 -31.46
N GLY A 136 -36.54 -6.76 -32.65
CA GLY A 136 -35.11 -6.55 -32.90
C GLY A 136 -34.53 -5.23 -32.38
N ASN A 137 -35.31 -4.34 -31.74
CA ASN A 137 -34.79 -3.09 -31.18
C ASN A 137 -33.68 -3.36 -30.14
N VAL A 138 -32.48 -2.84 -30.39
CA VAL A 138 -31.28 -3.09 -29.57
C VAL A 138 -31.43 -2.62 -28.13
N PHE A 139 -31.94 -1.40 -27.89
CA PHE A 139 -32.12 -0.89 -26.53
C PHE A 139 -33.11 -1.75 -25.73
N ASN A 140 -34.22 -2.14 -26.35
CA ASN A 140 -35.23 -2.97 -25.68
C ASN A 140 -34.70 -4.39 -25.43
N ARG A 141 -33.87 -4.95 -26.32
CA ARG A 141 -33.18 -6.23 -26.10
C ARG A 141 -32.15 -6.13 -24.96
N ALA A 142 -31.35 -5.07 -24.89
CA ALA A 142 -30.42 -4.85 -23.79
C ALA A 142 -31.15 -4.77 -22.44
N HIS A 143 -32.21 -3.94 -22.33
CA HIS A 143 -33.02 -3.86 -21.13
C HIS A 143 -33.79 -5.17 -20.81
N ALA A 144 -34.24 -5.93 -21.81
CA ALA A 144 -34.86 -7.24 -21.60
C ALA A 144 -33.86 -8.28 -21.09
N CYS A 145 -32.61 -8.27 -21.56
CA CYS A 145 -31.54 -9.12 -21.06
C CYS A 145 -31.24 -8.78 -19.59
N PHE A 146 -31.03 -7.50 -19.29
CA PHE A 146 -30.77 -7.03 -17.93
C PHE A 146 -31.94 -7.32 -16.98
N LYS A 147 -33.19 -7.23 -17.44
CA LYS A 147 -34.37 -7.66 -16.68
C LYS A 147 -34.43 -9.18 -16.50
N ALA A 148 -34.01 -9.98 -17.48
CA ALA A 148 -33.95 -11.43 -17.33
C ALA A 148 -32.94 -11.85 -16.26
N LEU A 149 -31.75 -11.23 -16.25
CA LEU A 149 -30.73 -11.45 -15.22
C LEU A 149 -31.24 -11.11 -13.81
N LYS A 150 -32.04 -10.04 -13.66
CA LYS A 150 -32.72 -9.68 -12.40
C LYS A 150 -33.84 -10.63 -11.95
N LEU A 151 -34.28 -11.57 -12.79
CA LEU A 151 -35.27 -12.60 -12.46
C LEU A 151 -34.61 -13.95 -12.11
N ILE A 152 -33.29 -14.07 -12.22
CA ILE A 152 -32.56 -15.25 -11.78
C ILE A 152 -32.39 -15.17 -10.27
N HIS A 153 -32.83 -16.21 -9.57
CA HIS A 153 -32.71 -16.35 -8.13
C HIS A 153 -31.50 -17.25 -7.78
N ASN A 154 -30.84 -16.96 -6.64
CA ASN A 154 -29.79 -17.82 -6.11
C ASN A 154 -30.40 -19.13 -5.54
N PRO A 155 -29.89 -20.32 -5.89
CA PRO A 155 -30.43 -21.59 -5.42
C PRO A 155 -30.26 -21.81 -3.91
N ALA A 156 -29.11 -21.43 -3.33
CA ALA A 156 -28.88 -21.51 -1.88
C ALA A 156 -29.85 -20.61 -1.09
N LYS A 157 -30.22 -19.44 -1.62
CA LYS A 157 -31.26 -18.62 -1.01
C LYS A 157 -32.63 -19.32 -1.05
N ILE A 158 -33.05 -19.88 -2.19
CA ILE A 158 -34.35 -20.58 -2.28
C ILE A 158 -34.39 -21.83 -1.38
N ALA A 159 -33.26 -22.52 -1.21
CA ALA A 159 -33.16 -23.66 -0.30
C ALA A 159 -33.35 -23.24 1.18
N ALA A 160 -32.72 -22.12 1.59
CA ALA A 160 -32.92 -21.51 2.91
C ALA A 160 -34.35 -20.96 3.09
N ASP A 161 -34.95 -20.34 2.06
CA ASP A 161 -36.36 -19.90 2.05
C ASP A 161 -37.37 -21.09 2.09
N ARG A 162 -36.90 -22.35 2.20
CA ARG A 162 -37.69 -23.60 2.16
C ARG A 162 -37.30 -24.65 3.22
N ASP A 163 -36.36 -24.34 4.12
CA ASP A 163 -35.84 -25.27 5.13
C ASP A 163 -35.29 -26.60 4.56
N MET A 164 -34.69 -26.56 3.37
CA MET A 164 -34.11 -27.72 2.66
C MET A 164 -32.63 -27.52 2.33
N SER A 165 -31.88 -28.60 2.09
CA SER A 165 -30.54 -28.49 1.50
C SER A 165 -30.61 -28.15 0.00
N VAL A 166 -29.52 -27.58 -0.54
CA VAL A 166 -29.41 -27.27 -1.98
C VAL A 166 -29.42 -28.54 -2.82
N GLU A 167 -28.84 -29.62 -2.31
CA GLU A 167 -28.74 -30.91 -2.99
C GLU A 167 -30.12 -31.59 -3.06
N ASP A 168 -30.87 -31.60 -1.96
CA ASP A 168 -32.26 -32.10 -1.92
C ASP A 168 -33.20 -31.30 -2.83
N MET A 169 -33.00 -29.98 -2.93
CA MET A 169 -33.85 -29.12 -3.75
C MET A 169 -33.63 -29.33 -5.27
N LEU A 170 -32.42 -29.70 -5.70
CA LEU A 170 -32.03 -29.73 -7.11
C LEU A 170 -31.68 -31.11 -7.66
N GLY A 171 -31.52 -32.13 -6.80
CA GLY A 171 -31.10 -33.48 -7.21
C GLY A 171 -29.69 -33.54 -7.81
N ARG A 172 -28.89 -32.48 -7.62
CA ARG A 172 -27.52 -32.31 -8.10
C ARG A 172 -26.79 -31.32 -7.22
N SER A 173 -25.47 -31.44 -7.13
CA SER A 173 -24.63 -30.36 -6.63
C SER A 173 -24.66 -29.15 -7.58
N VAL A 174 -24.58 -27.96 -6.98
CA VAL A 174 -24.39 -26.68 -7.67
C VAL A 174 -22.95 -26.28 -7.45
N GLU A 175 -22.21 -25.99 -8.53
CA GLU A 175 -20.87 -25.43 -8.39
C GLU A 175 -20.98 -23.91 -8.29
N ASP A 176 -21.35 -23.37 -7.13
CA ASP A 176 -21.37 -21.91 -6.93
C ASP A 176 -19.95 -21.37 -7.17
N PRO A 177 -19.69 -20.65 -8.30
CA PRO A 177 -18.33 -20.26 -8.69
C PRO A 177 -17.79 -19.20 -7.73
N TYR A 178 -18.71 -18.50 -7.07
CA TYR A 178 -18.47 -17.51 -6.04
C TYR A 178 -17.83 -18.08 -4.81
N LEU A 179 -18.25 -19.24 -4.31
CA LEU A 179 -17.65 -19.79 -3.08
C LEU A 179 -16.18 -20.12 -3.29
N LYS A 180 -15.83 -20.71 -4.44
CA LYS A 180 -14.42 -20.93 -4.82
C LYS A 180 -13.69 -19.61 -5.02
N ALA A 181 -14.21 -18.68 -5.83
CA ALA A 181 -13.54 -17.41 -6.07
C ALA A 181 -13.43 -16.47 -4.85
N GLU A 182 -14.37 -16.55 -3.90
CA GLU A 182 -14.34 -15.81 -2.63
C GLU A 182 -13.45 -16.51 -1.60
N GLN A 183 -13.31 -17.84 -1.63
CA GLN A 183 -12.31 -18.58 -0.86
C GLN A 183 -10.89 -18.33 -1.41
N ASP A 184 -10.70 -18.35 -2.72
CA ASP A 184 -9.44 -18.03 -3.39
C ASP A 184 -9.04 -16.56 -3.13
N ALA A 185 -10.00 -15.62 -3.18
CA ALA A 185 -9.77 -14.21 -2.90
C ALA A 185 -9.61 -13.92 -1.39
N ALA A 186 -10.28 -14.65 -0.50
CA ALA A 186 -10.06 -14.56 0.94
C ALA A 186 -8.68 -15.12 1.29
N ALA A 187 -8.31 -16.30 0.79
CA ALA A 187 -6.99 -16.88 0.98
C ALA A 187 -5.88 -15.99 0.37
N ALA A 188 -6.12 -15.35 -0.78
CA ALA A 188 -5.19 -14.37 -1.35
C ALA A 188 -5.13 -13.05 -0.55
N ALA A 189 -6.23 -12.62 0.08
CA ALA A 189 -6.24 -11.46 0.96
C ALA A 189 -5.56 -11.75 2.30
N GLU A 190 -5.82 -12.93 2.90
CA GLU A 190 -5.15 -13.44 4.09
C GLU A 190 -3.64 -13.64 3.82
N ALA A 191 -3.27 -14.20 2.66
CA ALA A 191 -1.87 -14.29 2.23
C ALA A 191 -1.23 -12.92 1.95
N ALA A 192 -1.99 -11.93 1.44
CA ALA A 192 -1.49 -10.57 1.26
C ALA A 192 -1.40 -9.77 2.57
N ILE A 193 -2.21 -10.11 3.58
CA ILE A 193 -2.09 -9.60 4.95
C ILE A 193 -0.90 -10.25 5.65
N ALA A 194 -0.73 -11.58 5.52
CA ALA A 194 0.41 -12.33 6.02
C ALA A 194 1.72 -11.82 5.40
N ALA A 195 1.81 -11.69 4.07
CA ALA A 195 3.00 -11.19 3.39
C ALA A 195 3.35 -9.74 3.76
N LYS A 196 2.35 -8.91 4.13
CA LYS A 196 2.58 -7.57 4.68
C LYS A 196 3.10 -7.64 6.12
N ALA A 197 2.48 -8.45 6.98
CA ALA A 197 2.95 -8.66 8.35
C ALA A 197 4.36 -9.28 8.40
N GLU A 198 4.69 -10.19 7.49
CA GLU A 198 6.02 -10.76 7.30
C GLU A 198 7.03 -9.70 6.83
N ALA A 199 6.66 -8.83 5.88
CA ALA A 199 7.53 -7.74 5.43
C ALA A 199 7.73 -6.66 6.52
N GLU A 200 6.70 -6.34 7.30
CA GLU A 200 6.77 -5.43 8.45
C GLU A 200 7.66 -6.02 9.56
N ALA A 201 7.47 -7.30 9.91
CA ALA A 201 8.32 -8.02 10.88
C ALA A 201 9.78 -8.15 10.41
N GLN A 202 10.03 -8.36 9.11
CA GLN A 202 11.39 -8.37 8.55
C GLN A 202 12.04 -6.99 8.64
N ALA A 203 11.29 -5.91 8.39
CA ALA A 203 11.78 -4.55 8.54
C ALA A 203 12.05 -4.17 10.01
N GLU A 204 11.24 -4.65 10.96
CA GLU A 204 11.50 -4.48 12.40
C GLU A 204 12.73 -5.28 12.87
N ALA A 205 12.89 -6.52 12.41
CA ALA A 205 14.08 -7.31 12.69
C ALA A 205 15.37 -6.67 12.13
N GLN A 206 15.32 -6.09 10.92
CA GLN A 206 16.44 -5.34 10.35
C GLN A 206 16.77 -4.08 11.17
N ARG A 207 15.76 -3.31 11.60
CA ARG A 207 15.96 -2.13 12.47
C ARG A 207 16.59 -2.50 13.82
N LEU A 208 16.19 -3.63 14.41
CA LEU A 208 16.77 -4.12 15.66
C LEU A 208 18.22 -4.58 15.48
N ALA A 209 18.55 -5.25 14.38
CA ALA A 209 19.93 -5.62 14.05
C ALA A 209 20.80 -4.38 13.80
N GLU A 210 20.30 -3.39 13.04
CA GLU A 210 21.00 -2.12 12.85
C GLU A 210 21.20 -1.33 14.15
N ALA A 211 20.24 -1.39 15.09
CA ALA A 211 20.39 -0.77 16.41
C ALA A 211 21.49 -1.46 17.23
N GLN A 212 21.47 -2.80 17.31
CA GLN A 212 22.50 -3.59 17.99
C GLN A 212 23.89 -3.38 17.39
N GLU A 213 24.00 -3.22 16.06
CA GLU A 213 25.27 -2.86 15.41
C GLU A 213 25.77 -1.46 15.80
N ARG A 214 24.87 -0.48 15.98
CA ARG A 214 25.23 0.88 16.40
C ARG A 214 25.63 0.93 17.87
N GLU A 215 24.92 0.20 18.73
CA GLU A 215 25.25 0.02 20.14
C GLU A 215 26.60 -0.68 20.31
N ALA A 216 26.87 -1.74 19.55
CA ALA A 216 28.16 -2.45 19.59
C ALA A 216 29.33 -1.56 19.12
N LYS A 217 29.12 -0.71 18.10
CA LYS A 217 30.12 0.26 17.63
C LYS A 217 30.38 1.33 18.70
N ALA A 218 29.33 1.94 19.26
CA ALA A 218 29.46 2.92 20.33
C ALA A 218 30.17 2.36 21.58
N LEU A 219 29.90 1.10 21.96
CA LEU A 219 30.61 0.43 23.06
C LEU A 219 32.09 0.17 22.73
N ALA A 220 32.42 -0.17 21.49
CA ALA A 220 33.81 -0.32 21.04
C ALA A 220 34.55 1.02 20.98
N ASP A 221 33.88 2.10 20.58
CA ASP A 221 34.43 3.46 20.57
C ASP A 221 34.70 3.95 22.01
N ILE A 222 33.79 3.68 22.95
CA ILE A 222 33.97 3.95 24.39
C ILE A 222 35.15 3.14 24.95
N GLN A 223 35.30 1.86 24.57
CA GLN A 223 36.44 1.04 25.00
C GLN A 223 37.77 1.54 24.43
N GLN A 224 37.78 2.05 23.19
CA GLN A 224 38.97 2.69 22.60
C GLN A 224 39.32 3.99 23.32
N GLN A 225 38.33 4.83 23.65
CA GLN A 225 38.53 6.04 24.44
C GLN A 225 39.08 5.70 25.84
N GLN A 226 38.52 4.70 26.53
CA GLN A 226 39.03 4.25 27.83
C GLN A 226 40.44 3.66 27.76
N ALA A 227 40.80 2.98 26.66
CA ALA A 227 42.16 2.48 26.43
C ALA A 227 43.14 3.61 26.12
N GLU A 228 42.75 4.61 25.33
CA GLU A 228 43.56 5.82 25.09
C GLU A 228 43.72 6.66 26.37
N GLU A 229 42.67 6.79 27.18
CA GLU A 229 42.73 7.48 28.47
C GLU A 229 43.60 6.71 29.47
N ALA A 230 43.54 5.38 29.49
CA ALA A 230 44.46 4.54 30.28
C ALA A 230 45.91 4.69 29.80
N GLU A 231 46.19 4.63 28.50
CA GLU A 231 47.54 4.88 27.96
C GLU A 231 48.04 6.31 28.26
N ARG A 232 47.16 7.31 28.22
CA ARG A 232 47.50 8.70 28.60
C ARG A 232 47.73 8.82 30.10
N ALA A 233 46.98 8.10 30.94
CA ALA A 233 47.19 8.05 32.38
C ALA A 233 48.48 7.31 32.75
N GLU A 234 48.83 6.22 32.06
CA GLU A 234 50.11 5.53 32.22
C GLU A 234 51.28 6.41 31.77
N LYS A 235 51.16 7.13 30.65
CA LYS A 235 52.18 8.08 30.18
C LYS A 235 52.31 9.28 31.11
N ALA A 236 51.22 9.85 31.61
CA ALA A 236 51.24 10.92 32.60
C ALA A 236 51.77 10.45 33.97
N ALA A 237 51.51 9.21 34.37
CA ALA A 237 52.11 8.60 35.56
C ALA A 237 53.61 8.32 35.38
N ALA A 238 54.03 7.94 34.17
CA ALA A 238 55.45 7.78 33.83
C ALA A 238 56.18 9.13 33.75
N GLU A 239 55.53 10.19 33.24
CA GLU A 239 56.06 11.56 33.27
C GLU A 239 56.10 12.13 34.70
N ALA A 240 55.07 11.89 35.52
CA ALA A 240 55.08 12.27 36.93
C ALA A 240 56.18 11.53 37.71
N ALA A 241 56.34 10.22 37.48
CA ALA A 241 57.42 9.42 38.05
C ALA A 241 58.80 9.82 37.50
N ALA A 242 58.89 10.33 36.26
CA ALA A 242 60.12 10.88 35.69
C ALA A 242 60.46 12.26 36.29
N VAL A 243 59.47 13.09 36.60
CA VAL A 243 59.67 14.35 37.35
C VAL A 243 60.07 14.08 38.80
N GLU A 244 59.46 13.09 39.45
CA GLU A 244 59.83 12.65 40.80
C GLU A 244 61.23 11.99 40.81
N ALA A 245 61.56 11.20 39.81
CA ALA A 245 62.91 10.63 39.63
C ALA A 245 63.95 11.69 39.23
N ALA A 246 63.60 12.74 38.50
CA ALA A 246 64.49 13.86 38.21
C ALA A 246 64.76 14.70 39.47
N ALA A 247 63.74 14.91 40.31
CA ALA A 247 63.92 15.52 41.64
C ALA A 247 64.80 14.66 42.55
N ALA A 248 64.65 13.33 42.51
CA ALA A 248 65.51 12.39 43.23
C ALA A 248 66.95 12.34 42.68
N ALA A 249 67.13 12.43 41.35
CA ALA A 249 68.45 12.48 40.71
C ALA A 249 69.21 13.76 41.06
N ALA A 250 68.54 14.92 41.02
CA ALA A 250 69.10 16.19 41.46
C ALA A 250 69.50 16.18 42.96
N ALA A 251 68.78 15.43 43.80
CA ALA A 251 69.15 15.20 45.20
C ALA A 251 70.32 14.21 45.38
N ALA A 252 70.51 13.26 44.44
CA ALA A 252 71.56 12.24 44.51
C ALA A 252 72.92 12.71 43.95
N GLU A 253 72.92 13.53 42.88
CA GLU A 253 74.15 14.04 42.25
C GLU A 253 74.95 14.94 43.21
N ALA A 254 74.28 15.61 44.14
CA ALA A 254 74.88 16.41 45.21
C ALA A 254 75.62 15.59 46.31
N ALA A 255 75.52 14.25 46.31
CA ALA A 255 75.84 13.44 47.50
C ALA A 255 77.04 12.48 47.39
N ALA A 256 77.68 12.32 46.22
CA ALA A 256 78.53 11.15 45.94
C ALA A 256 80.02 11.40 45.64
N GLN A 257 80.49 12.64 45.44
CA GLN A 257 81.84 12.92 44.91
C GLN A 257 82.99 12.95 45.95
N GLN A 258 82.92 12.16 47.05
CA GLN A 258 84.02 12.03 48.03
C GLN A 258 84.20 10.60 48.60
N ALA A 259 84.69 9.67 47.77
CA ALA A 259 85.41 8.42 48.15
C ALA A 259 85.87 7.69 46.87
N GLU A 260 86.95 8.13 46.21
CA GLU A 260 88.29 7.51 46.23
C GLU A 260 88.46 6.24 45.34
N PRO A 261 89.67 5.97 44.79
CA PRO A 261 89.76 5.71 43.34
C PRO A 261 90.15 4.29 42.88
N ALA A 262 89.68 3.90 41.68
CA ALA A 262 90.40 3.02 40.75
C ALA A 262 89.87 3.13 39.29
N ALA A 263 90.77 3.47 38.35
CA ALA A 263 90.65 3.39 36.88
C ALA A 263 89.69 4.37 36.12
N GLU A 264 90.26 5.00 35.08
CA GLU A 264 89.74 6.01 34.13
C GLU A 264 89.25 5.35 32.80
N PRO A 265 88.81 6.07 31.70
CA PRO A 265 88.71 7.54 31.42
C PRO A 265 87.31 8.09 30.99
N VAL A 266 86.88 9.35 31.28
CA VAL A 266 87.16 10.70 30.65
C VAL A 266 86.40 10.89 29.30
N GLU A 267 85.70 11.97 28.87
CA GLU A 267 85.54 13.46 29.12
C GLU A 267 84.07 13.86 28.68
N ASP A 268 83.41 15.04 28.88
CA ASP A 268 83.67 16.25 29.71
C ASP A 268 82.37 16.99 30.22
N LYS A 269 81.76 17.89 29.42
CA LYS A 269 80.98 19.11 29.88
C LYS A 269 80.02 19.69 28.80
N PRO A 270 79.20 20.75 29.03
CA PRO A 270 79.05 21.62 30.22
C PRO A 270 77.62 21.89 30.77
N ALA A 271 77.57 22.22 32.07
CA ALA A 271 76.94 23.37 32.76
C ALA A 271 75.95 24.34 32.05
N ALA A 272 75.11 25.15 32.72
CA ALA A 272 74.55 25.23 34.09
C ALA A 272 73.70 26.54 34.23
N GLU A 273 72.87 26.67 35.29
CA GLU A 273 72.71 27.90 36.15
C GLU A 273 72.26 29.29 35.58
N VAL A 274 71.68 30.25 36.33
CA VAL A 274 70.91 30.24 37.61
C VAL A 274 70.09 31.55 37.80
N ALA A 275 68.90 31.45 38.42
CA ALA A 275 68.16 32.50 39.17
C ALA A 275 67.84 33.85 38.43
N ILE A 276 67.21 34.90 39.00
CA ILE A 276 66.80 35.24 40.39
C ILE A 276 65.47 36.06 40.39
N GLU A 277 64.95 36.34 41.61
CA GLU A 277 64.08 37.49 41.99
C GLU A 277 62.60 37.51 41.56
N ASP A 278 61.66 38.15 42.29
CA ASP A 278 61.50 38.37 43.75
C ASP A 278 60.10 38.96 44.05
N THR A 279 59.58 38.82 45.30
CA THR A 279 58.44 39.61 45.88
C THR A 279 57.08 39.57 45.14
N MET A 280 55.91 40.06 45.61
CA MET A 280 55.34 40.32 46.96
C MET A 280 53.79 40.21 46.90
N THR A 281 53.13 40.44 48.04
CA THR A 281 51.72 40.89 48.30
C THR A 281 50.84 41.37 47.11
N ASP A 282 49.50 41.28 47.13
CA ASP A 282 48.59 41.50 48.27
C ASP A 282 47.18 40.87 48.07
N SER A 283 46.30 41.11 49.04
CA SER A 283 44.90 40.74 49.19
C SER A 283 43.92 41.50 48.28
N LEU A 284 42.77 40.86 47.95
CA LEU A 284 41.40 41.36 48.24
C LEU A 284 40.27 40.43 47.71
N THR A 285 39.10 40.62 48.32
CA THR A 285 37.70 40.23 48.04
C THR A 285 37.26 40.12 46.56
N ASP A 286 36.16 39.43 46.16
CA ASP A 286 34.87 39.24 46.86
C ASP A 286 33.96 38.07 46.37
N LEU A 287 32.76 37.97 46.99
CA LEU A 287 31.48 37.23 46.71
C LEU A 287 31.17 36.62 45.29
N PHE A 288 30.13 35.78 45.03
CA PHE A 288 29.24 34.82 45.76
C PHE A 288 28.01 34.46 44.86
N VAL A 289 27.43 33.25 44.93
CA VAL A 289 26.05 32.88 44.44
C VAL A 289 25.80 32.93 42.89
N SER A 290 24.78 32.30 42.26
CA SER A 290 24.17 30.95 42.40
C SER A 290 23.18 30.64 41.25
N ALA A 291 22.95 29.35 40.96
CA ALA A 291 21.67 28.68 40.60
C ALA A 291 20.68 29.26 39.54
N GLY A 292 20.24 28.37 38.62
CA GLY A 292 19.02 28.49 37.78
C GLY A 292 19.18 29.31 36.49
N SER A 293 18.24 29.28 35.53
CA SER A 293 17.20 28.27 35.20
C SER A 293 16.60 28.56 33.81
N ASP A 294 15.87 27.57 33.26
CA ASP A 294 14.78 27.68 32.26
C ASP A 294 15.04 28.15 30.79
N ASP A 295 14.05 27.78 29.97
CA ASP A 295 13.52 28.31 28.69
C ASP A 295 14.24 28.22 27.31
N ASP A 296 13.43 27.74 26.36
CA ASP A 296 13.26 28.03 24.92
C ASP A 296 14.44 28.05 23.90
N GLU A 297 14.31 27.21 22.86
CA GLU A 297 14.70 27.56 21.48
C GLU A 297 13.45 27.59 20.57
N ASP A 298 13.35 28.64 19.74
CA ASP A 298 12.15 29.07 19.01
C ASP A 298 12.25 28.81 17.48
N GLU A 299 11.18 29.07 16.72
CA GLU A 299 11.04 28.71 15.29
C GLU A 299 12.09 29.30 14.32
N LYS A 300 12.38 28.56 13.24
CA LYS A 300 12.73 29.12 11.91
C LYS A 300 12.53 28.17 10.72
#